data_AF-A0A2E9E060-F1
#
_entry.id   AF-A0A2E9E060-F1
#
_cell.length_a   1.000
_cell.length_b   1.000
_cell.length_c   1.000
_cell.angle_alpha   90.00
_cell.angle_beta   90.00
_cell.angle_gamma   90.00
#
_symmetry.space_group_name_H-M   'P 1'
#
loop_
_entity.id
_entity.type
_entity.pdbx_description
1 polymer ?
#
loop_
_entity_poly.entity_id
_entity_poly.type
_entity_poly.pdbx_seq_one_letter_code
_entity_poly.pdbx_strand_id
1 'polypeptide(L)'
;MNELQTMWSISRRKSLINCPREYVLKYSNNQNKYINKKKKPGNKNIEDIFIRILREVMIEKLEDQRNGIIWSERMTQLKLRMNLELEIGKKILNKIKNSNSSFFEDLTLSARKQLDSLWNTNIFRRIGSNRIKRWSCLDRIKSAPIAHLDIFCSPDLIFQVNNKWHLLRIDFLGEKTTNFEDLEALAMVNWSINNRNLPDLSKKYIVHILKYRNSKWIYQRFSPSDILLQQSKQLLEKDVHQMNQLVNKTGPMINLSIIPLSNNPEYCKKCNFKNSCPAKKGLAKAKIEQVLSEYNFAKEKFDSN
;
A
#
# COMPACT_ATOMS: atom_id res chain seq x y z
N MET A 1 11.33 -10.11 -20.84
CA MET A 1 11.34 -8.99 -19.87
C MET A 1 10.75 -9.51 -18.57
N ASN A 2 11.34 -9.25 -17.40
CA ASN A 2 10.76 -9.73 -16.15
C ASN A 2 9.47 -8.93 -15.88
N GLU A 3 8.32 -9.57 -15.62
CA GLU A 3 7.01 -8.89 -15.45
C GLU A 3 7.08 -7.75 -14.43
N LEU A 4 7.93 -7.88 -13.41
CA LEU A 4 8.11 -6.85 -12.38
C LEU A 4 8.74 -5.56 -12.90
N GLN A 5 9.43 -5.57 -14.05
CA GLN A 5 10.11 -4.39 -14.57
C GLN A 5 9.16 -3.39 -15.23
N THR A 6 7.92 -3.79 -15.52
CA THR A 6 6.88 -2.92 -16.08
C THR A 6 5.82 -2.53 -15.06
N MET A 7 5.80 -3.17 -13.88
CA MET A 7 4.72 -2.98 -12.90
C MET A 7 4.99 -1.83 -11.93
N TRP A 8 4.02 -0.92 -11.82
CA TRP A 8 3.98 0.11 -10.78
C TRP A 8 2.90 -0.20 -9.75
N SER A 9 3.23 -0.03 -8.46
CA SER A 9 2.24 0.01 -7.39
C SER A 9 2.71 0.91 -6.26
N ILE A 10 1.75 1.47 -5.54
CA ILE A 10 2.05 2.34 -4.39
C ILE A 10 2.86 1.60 -3.32
N SER A 11 2.60 0.30 -3.12
CA SER A 11 3.34 -0.53 -2.17
C SER A 11 4.79 -0.75 -2.60
N ARG A 12 5.06 -0.89 -3.91
CA ARG A 12 6.43 -1.02 -4.45
C ARG A 12 7.21 0.28 -4.30
N ARG A 13 6.60 1.40 -4.68
CA ARG A 13 7.14 2.74 -4.47
C ARG A 13 7.48 2.99 -2.99
N LYS A 14 6.56 2.68 -2.08
CA LYS A 14 6.80 2.81 -0.64
C LYS A 14 7.95 1.93 -0.15
N SER A 15 8.00 0.68 -0.60
CA SER A 15 9.10 -0.22 -0.26
C SER A 15 10.45 0.35 -0.71
N LEU A 16 10.52 0.93 -1.91
CA LEU A 16 11.72 1.61 -2.42
C LEU A 16 12.11 2.81 -1.55
N ILE A 17 11.15 3.70 -1.27
CA ILE A 17 11.39 4.93 -0.48
C ILE A 17 11.78 4.61 0.97
N ASN A 18 11.11 3.64 1.60
CA ASN A 18 11.36 3.29 2.99
C ASN A 18 12.72 2.61 3.16
N CYS A 19 13.06 1.66 2.28
CA CYS A 19 14.33 0.93 2.33
C CYS A 19 14.68 0.32 0.96
N PRO A 20 15.58 0.95 0.18
CA PRO A 20 16.01 0.46 -1.13
C PRO A 20 16.56 -0.98 -1.09
N ARG A 21 17.27 -1.34 -0.02
CA ARG A 21 17.82 -2.69 0.17
C ARG A 21 16.75 -3.75 0.38
N GLU A 22 15.71 -3.44 1.16
CA GLU A 22 14.54 -4.31 1.32
C GLU A 22 13.79 -4.46 0.00
N TYR A 23 13.63 -3.37 -0.75
CA TYR A 23 13.03 -3.40 -2.07
C TYR A 23 13.75 -4.39 -2.99
N VAL A 24 15.08 -4.29 -3.12
CA VAL A 24 15.87 -5.21 -3.97
C VAL A 24 15.72 -6.65 -3.49
N LEU A 25 15.81 -6.91 -2.19
CA LEU A 25 15.64 -8.25 -1.63
C LEU A 25 14.27 -8.84 -1.94
N LYS A 26 13.23 -7.99 -1.97
CA LYS A 26 11.85 -8.41 -2.24
C LYS A 26 11.54 -8.58 -3.74
N TYR A 27 12.16 -7.78 -4.60
CA TYR A 27 11.78 -7.65 -6.02
C TYR A 27 12.89 -8.00 -7.04
N SER A 28 14.06 -8.48 -6.61
CA SER A 28 15.13 -8.97 -7.52
C SER A 28 14.85 -10.39 -8.07
N ASN A 29 15.45 -10.72 -9.21
CA ASN A 29 15.19 -11.89 -10.08
C ASN A 29 15.27 -13.30 -9.44
N ASN A 30 15.68 -13.45 -8.18
CA ASN A 30 15.74 -14.76 -7.49
C ASN A 30 14.42 -15.15 -6.79
N GLN A 31 13.30 -14.87 -7.45
CA GLN A 31 11.98 -15.13 -6.90
C GLN A 31 11.70 -16.62 -6.73
N ASN A 32 12.18 -17.51 -7.62
CA ASN A 32 11.93 -18.95 -7.48
C ASN A 32 12.53 -19.56 -6.20
N LYS A 33 13.66 -19.04 -5.68
CA LYS A 33 14.22 -19.50 -4.38
C LYS A 33 13.49 -18.90 -3.16
N TYR A 34 12.92 -17.70 -3.29
CA TYR A 34 12.11 -17.07 -2.23
C TYR A 34 10.66 -17.57 -2.19
N ILE A 35 10.09 -17.90 -3.36
CA ILE A 35 8.77 -18.50 -3.54
C ILE A 35 8.80 -19.99 -3.14
N ASN A 36 9.86 -20.73 -3.49
CA ASN A 36 10.00 -22.17 -3.13
C ASN A 36 10.47 -22.40 -1.69
N LYS A 37 11.01 -21.39 -0.99
CA LYS A 37 10.95 -21.36 0.47
C LYS A 37 9.51 -21.09 0.85
N LYS A 38 8.68 -22.13 0.73
CA LYS A 38 7.35 -22.27 1.31
C LYS A 38 7.21 -21.31 2.47
N LYS A 39 6.27 -20.37 2.33
CA LYS A 39 5.39 -19.85 3.39
C LYS A 39 5.72 -20.40 4.79
N LYS A 40 6.89 -20.10 5.35
CA LYS A 40 6.92 -19.76 6.76
C LYS A 40 6.11 -18.48 6.77
N PRO A 41 5.02 -18.38 7.52
CA PRO A 41 4.41 -17.09 7.76
C PRO A 41 5.50 -16.25 8.39
N GLY A 42 6.29 -15.53 7.58
CA GLY A 42 7.09 -14.42 8.06
C GLY A 42 6.08 -13.57 8.80
N ASN A 43 6.38 -13.26 10.06
CA ASN A 43 5.46 -12.59 11.00
C ASN A 43 4.61 -11.58 10.22
N LYS A 44 3.37 -11.94 9.89
CA LYS A 44 2.46 -11.05 9.18
C LYS A 44 2.37 -9.82 10.07
N ASN A 45 2.74 -8.65 9.55
CA ASN A 45 2.69 -7.44 10.35
C ASN A 45 1.24 -7.24 10.82
N ILE A 46 1.04 -7.04 12.12
CA ILE A 46 -0.30 -6.88 12.69
C ILE A 46 -1.01 -5.68 12.04
N GLU A 47 -0.25 -4.64 11.65
CA GLU A 47 -0.79 -3.49 10.92
C GLU A 47 -1.36 -3.89 9.55
N ASP A 48 -0.66 -4.74 8.78
CA ASP A 48 -1.13 -5.22 7.49
C ASP A 48 -2.37 -6.11 7.63
N ILE A 49 -2.41 -6.96 8.66
CA ILE A 49 -3.59 -7.75 9.02
C ILE A 49 -4.76 -6.82 9.33
N PHE A 50 -4.55 -5.82 10.18
CA PHE A 50 -5.55 -4.86 10.61
C PHE A 50 -6.18 -4.10 9.43
N ILE A 51 -5.36 -3.54 8.53
CA ILE A 51 -5.83 -2.80 7.35
C ILE A 51 -6.63 -3.69 6.41
N ARG A 52 -6.17 -4.93 6.21
CA ARG A 52 -6.85 -5.88 5.33
C ARG A 52 -8.23 -6.23 5.88
N ILE A 53 -8.33 -6.53 7.17
CA ILE A 53 -9.60 -6.87 7.81
C ILE A 53 -10.56 -5.68 7.81
N LEU A 54 -10.08 -4.47 8.10
CA LEU A 54 -10.90 -3.26 8.00
C LEU A 54 -11.50 -3.12 6.60
N ARG A 55 -10.70 -3.35 5.56
CA ARG A 55 -11.17 -3.26 4.17
C ARG A 55 -12.15 -4.37 3.82
N GLU A 56 -11.87 -5.62 4.19
CA GLU A 56 -12.74 -6.77 3.94
C GLU A 56 -14.11 -6.57 4.60
N VAL A 57 -14.13 -6.22 5.90
CA VAL A 57 -15.37 -5.97 6.63
C VAL A 57 -16.12 -4.75 6.10
N MET A 58 -15.41 -3.70 5.68
CA MET A 58 -16.03 -2.55 5.01
C MET A 58 -16.71 -2.95 3.70
N ILE A 59 -16.05 -3.75 2.86
CA ILE A 59 -16.61 -4.24 1.59
C ILE A 59 -17.83 -5.13 1.87
N GLU A 60 -17.70 -6.10 2.78
CA GLU A 60 -18.79 -7.01 3.16
C GLU A 60 -20.01 -6.22 3.65
N LYS A 61 -19.82 -5.24 4.53
CA LYS A 61 -20.90 -4.38 5.03
C LYS A 61 -21.54 -3.55 3.92
N LEU A 62 -20.78 -3.09 2.93
CA LEU A 62 -21.32 -2.40 1.76
C LEU A 62 -22.18 -3.35 0.90
N GLU A 63 -21.65 -4.52 0.56
CA GLU A 63 -22.37 -5.54 -0.24
C GLU A 63 -23.69 -5.95 0.43
N ASP A 64 -23.67 -6.22 1.74
CA ASP A 64 -24.86 -6.54 2.53
C ASP A 64 -25.86 -5.39 2.54
N GLN A 65 -25.40 -4.14 2.67
CA GLN A 65 -26.28 -2.97 2.60
C GLN A 65 -26.94 -2.81 1.23
N ARG A 66 -26.25 -3.15 0.14
CA ARG A 66 -26.86 -3.19 -1.20
C ARG A 66 -27.96 -4.25 -1.30
N ASN A 67 -27.83 -5.33 -0.56
CA ASN A 67 -28.85 -6.38 -0.45
C ASN A 67 -29.94 -6.07 0.60
N GLY A 68 -29.96 -4.85 1.17
CA GLY A 68 -30.94 -4.43 2.16
C GLY A 68 -30.66 -4.90 3.59
N ILE A 69 -29.50 -5.50 3.84
CA ILE A 69 -29.11 -5.99 5.17
C ILE A 69 -28.39 -4.87 5.93
N ILE A 70 -28.98 -4.45 7.04
CA ILE A 70 -28.40 -3.42 7.91
C ILE A 70 -27.65 -4.10 9.05
N TRP A 71 -26.36 -3.80 9.17
CA TRP A 71 -25.53 -4.33 10.25
C TRP A 71 -25.76 -3.56 11.56
N SER A 72 -26.00 -4.31 12.64
CA SER A 72 -25.89 -3.77 13.99
C SER A 72 -24.41 -3.56 14.39
N GLU A 73 -24.19 -2.78 15.45
CA GLU A 73 -22.85 -2.61 16.04
C GLU A 73 -22.25 -3.96 16.46
N ARG A 74 -23.08 -4.85 17.02
CA ARG A 74 -22.68 -6.19 17.45
C ARG A 74 -22.23 -7.05 16.27
N MET A 75 -22.92 -6.98 15.13
CA MET A 75 -22.51 -7.69 13.91
C MET A 75 -21.15 -7.19 13.41
N THR A 76 -20.96 -5.88 13.36
CA THR A 76 -19.68 -5.26 12.95
C THR A 76 -18.54 -5.75 13.83
N GLN A 77 -18.73 -5.74 15.16
CA GLN A 77 -17.73 -6.21 16.11
C GLN A 77 -17.45 -7.72 15.95
N LEU A 78 -18.49 -8.54 15.76
CA LEU A 78 -18.33 -9.98 15.55
C LEU A 78 -17.49 -10.29 14.31
N LYS A 79 -17.80 -9.64 13.18
CA LYS A 79 -17.09 -9.84 11.90
C LYS A 79 -15.63 -9.42 11.99
N LEU A 80 -15.34 -8.27 12.60
CA LEU A 80 -13.98 -7.82 12.88
C LEU A 80 -13.22 -8.84 13.73
N ARG A 81 -13.83 -9.30 14.82
CA ARG A 81 -13.22 -10.26 15.74
C ARG A 81 -12.91 -11.57 15.04
N MET A 82 -13.88 -12.17 14.36
CA MET A 82 -13.71 -13.43 13.64
C MET A 82 -12.58 -13.35 12.62
N ASN A 83 -12.55 -12.30 11.80
CA ASN A 83 -11.53 -12.14 10.77
C ASN A 83 -10.14 -11.90 11.37
N LEU A 84 -10.03 -11.16 12.48
CA LEU A 84 -8.77 -10.98 13.22
C LEU A 84 -8.26 -12.29 13.83
N GLU A 85 -9.13 -13.07 14.47
CA GLU A 85 -8.75 -14.37 15.06
C GLU A 85 -8.27 -15.35 13.97
N LEU A 86 -8.94 -15.39 12.82
CA LEU A 86 -8.58 -16.24 11.69
C LEU A 86 -7.22 -15.86 11.09
N GLU A 87 -6.97 -14.57 10.85
CA GLU A 87 -5.75 -14.10 10.18
C GLU A 87 -4.50 -14.12 11.07
N ILE A 88 -4.65 -13.80 12.37
CA ILE A 88 -3.58 -13.90 13.36
C ILE A 88 -3.29 -15.37 13.64
N GLY A 89 -4.33 -16.21 13.72
CA GLY A 89 -4.24 -17.62 14.04
C GLY A 89 -4.11 -17.89 15.55
N LYS A 90 -4.76 -18.97 16.00
CA LYS A 90 -4.92 -19.32 17.43
C LYS A 90 -3.59 -19.37 18.21
N LYS A 91 -2.52 -19.93 17.63
CA LYS A 91 -1.22 -20.07 18.31
C LYS A 91 -0.57 -18.71 18.63
N ILE A 92 -0.55 -17.81 17.64
CA ILE A 92 0.03 -16.47 17.80
C ILE A 92 -0.86 -15.64 18.72
N LEU A 93 -2.17 -15.74 18.55
CA LEU A 93 -3.14 -15.04 19.40
C LEU A 93 -3.01 -15.43 20.88
N ASN A 94 -2.87 -16.71 21.19
CA ASN A 94 -2.65 -17.16 22.58
C ASN A 94 -1.35 -16.61 23.16
N LYS A 95 -0.26 -16.60 22.38
CA LYS A 95 1.01 -16.01 22.81
C LYS A 95 0.87 -14.50 23.10
N ILE A 96 0.14 -13.78 22.25
CA ILE A 96 -0.14 -12.35 22.44
C ILE A 96 -0.99 -12.16 23.70
N LYS A 97 -2.08 -12.91 23.87
CA LYS A 97 -2.97 -12.81 25.05
C LYS A 97 -2.24 -13.11 26.37
N ASN A 98 -1.31 -14.06 26.37
CA ASN A 98 -0.49 -14.36 27.54
C ASN A 98 0.49 -13.21 27.88
N SER A 99 0.90 -12.43 26.89
CA SER A 99 1.82 -11.29 27.08
C SER A 99 1.07 -9.99 27.39
N ASN A 100 -0.09 -9.80 26.77
CA ASN A 100 -1.01 -8.68 26.95
C ASN A 100 -2.44 -9.17 26.71
N SER A 101 -3.19 -9.35 27.79
CA SER A 101 -4.54 -9.91 27.77
C SER A 101 -5.56 -9.01 27.08
N SER A 102 -5.38 -7.68 27.12
CA SER A 102 -6.31 -6.71 26.52
C SER A 102 -6.04 -6.45 25.04
N PHE A 103 -4.82 -6.72 24.55
CA PHE A 103 -4.37 -6.36 23.19
C PHE A 103 -5.39 -6.68 22.10
N PHE A 104 -5.96 -7.88 22.14
CA PHE A 104 -6.87 -8.34 21.11
C PHE A 104 -8.23 -7.62 21.16
N GLU A 105 -8.73 -7.35 22.36
CA GLU A 105 -9.96 -6.58 22.55
C GLU A 105 -9.74 -5.10 22.20
N ASP A 106 -8.60 -4.53 22.55
CA ASP A 106 -8.21 -3.16 22.21
C ASP A 106 -8.07 -2.97 20.69
N LEU A 107 -7.48 -3.95 20.00
CA LEU A 107 -7.35 -3.96 18.54
C LEU A 107 -8.73 -4.05 17.86
N THR A 108 -9.60 -4.93 18.36
CA THR A 108 -10.97 -5.10 17.86
C THR A 108 -11.79 -3.83 18.08
N LEU A 109 -11.69 -3.23 19.26
CA LEU A 109 -12.37 -1.98 19.61
C LEU A 109 -11.88 -0.81 18.74
N SER A 110 -10.57 -0.73 18.51
CA SER A 110 -9.96 0.29 17.65
C SER A 110 -10.42 0.14 16.21
N ALA A 111 -10.45 -1.09 15.68
CA ALA A 111 -10.98 -1.38 14.35
C ALA A 111 -12.45 -0.96 14.22
N ARG A 112 -13.27 -1.29 15.23
CA ARG A 112 -14.70 -0.96 15.26
C ARG A 112 -14.91 0.55 15.22
N LYS A 113 -14.27 1.30 16.13
CA LYS A 113 -14.33 2.77 16.17
C LYS A 113 -13.91 3.40 14.84
N GLN A 114 -12.87 2.85 14.20
CA GLN A 114 -12.42 3.33 12.90
C GLN A 114 -13.43 3.08 11.78
N LEU A 115 -14.08 1.90 11.73
CA LEU A 115 -15.15 1.63 10.76
C LEU A 115 -16.41 2.44 11.02
N ASP A 116 -16.82 2.59 12.28
CA ASP A 116 -18.01 3.36 12.64
C ASP A 116 -17.83 4.83 12.25
N SER A 117 -16.66 5.40 12.54
CA SER A 117 -16.32 6.77 12.11
C SER A 117 -16.23 6.90 10.59
N LEU A 118 -15.84 5.86 9.86
CA LEU A 118 -15.86 5.85 8.39
C LEU A 118 -17.30 5.93 7.87
N TRP A 119 -18.22 5.19 8.48
CA TRP A 119 -19.65 5.22 8.12
C TRP A 119 -20.29 6.60 8.32
N ASN A 120 -19.75 7.38 9.26
CA ASN A 120 -20.18 8.75 9.55
C ASN A 120 -19.64 9.80 8.56
N THR A 121 -18.73 9.43 7.65
CA THR A 121 -18.26 10.35 6.60
C THR A 121 -19.37 10.66 5.58
N ASN A 122 -19.28 11.82 4.93
CA ASN A 122 -20.32 12.26 3.98
C ASN A 122 -20.56 11.26 2.83
N ILE A 123 -19.49 10.63 2.29
CA ILE A 123 -19.62 9.68 1.19
C ILE A 123 -20.39 8.43 1.65
N PHE A 124 -19.99 7.82 2.77
CA PHE A 124 -20.63 6.63 3.30
C PHE A 124 -22.05 6.90 3.80
N ARG A 125 -22.32 8.04 4.44
CA ARG A 125 -23.68 8.46 4.80
C ARG A 125 -24.59 8.59 3.58
N ARG A 126 -24.08 9.13 2.46
CA ARG A 126 -24.86 9.27 1.23
C ARG A 126 -25.11 7.93 0.53
N ILE A 127 -24.18 6.99 0.62
CA ILE A 127 -24.39 5.60 0.18
C ILE A 127 -25.42 4.90 1.08
N GLY A 128 -25.26 5.02 2.40
CA GLY A 128 -26.19 4.49 3.43
C GLY A 128 -27.61 4.98 3.30
N SER A 129 -27.80 6.27 3.00
CA SER A 129 -29.12 6.89 2.79
C SER A 129 -29.65 6.75 1.35
N ASN A 130 -29.01 5.91 0.52
CA ASN A 130 -29.38 5.68 -0.88
C ASN A 130 -29.42 6.96 -1.77
N ARG A 131 -28.73 8.03 -1.35
CA ARG A 131 -28.54 9.26 -2.13
C ARG A 131 -27.51 9.06 -3.25
N ILE A 132 -26.61 8.09 -3.08
CA ILE A 132 -25.71 7.59 -4.12
C ILE A 132 -26.17 6.17 -4.45
N LYS A 133 -26.93 6.03 -5.56
CA LYS A 133 -27.53 4.74 -5.95
C LYS A 133 -26.57 3.84 -6.73
N ARG A 134 -25.69 4.44 -7.53
CA ARG A 134 -24.76 3.73 -8.40
C ARG A 134 -23.36 3.78 -7.80
N TRP A 135 -22.92 2.65 -7.27
CA TRP A 135 -21.59 2.48 -6.72
C TRP A 135 -21.16 1.02 -6.82
N SER A 136 -19.85 0.76 -6.77
CA SER A 136 -19.28 -0.58 -6.78
C SER A 136 -17.94 -0.59 -6.06
N CYS A 137 -17.67 -1.64 -5.29
CA CYS A 137 -16.37 -1.91 -4.69
C CYS A 137 -15.44 -2.52 -5.74
N LEU A 138 -14.17 -2.12 -5.74
CA LEU A 138 -13.18 -2.68 -6.67
C LEU A 138 -12.04 -3.37 -5.93
N ASP A 139 -11.53 -4.41 -6.56
CA ASP A 139 -10.33 -5.09 -6.10
C ASP A 139 -9.08 -4.26 -6.47
N ARG A 140 -8.26 -3.97 -5.46
CA ARG A 140 -7.00 -3.21 -5.61
C ARG A 140 -5.92 -3.99 -6.36
N ILE A 141 -6.05 -5.32 -6.46
CA ILE A 141 -5.08 -6.19 -7.11
C ILE A 141 -5.24 -6.14 -8.63
N LYS A 142 -6.35 -5.64 -9.15
CA LYS A 142 -6.55 -5.48 -10.59
C LYS A 142 -5.61 -4.42 -11.17
N SER A 143 -4.75 -4.83 -12.09
CA SER A 143 -3.94 -3.91 -12.89
C SER A 143 -4.73 -3.34 -14.07
N ALA A 144 -4.22 -2.24 -14.61
CA ALA A 144 -4.57 -1.76 -15.94
C ALA A 144 -3.28 -1.43 -16.71
N PRO A 145 -3.22 -1.70 -18.02
CA PRO A 145 -2.08 -1.29 -18.82
C PRO A 145 -2.14 0.23 -19.09
N ILE A 146 -1.00 0.90 -18.99
CA ILE A 146 -0.78 2.27 -19.47
C ILE A 146 0.51 2.27 -20.28
N ALA A 147 0.38 2.44 -21.60
CA ALA A 147 1.51 2.37 -22.51
C ALA A 147 2.30 1.06 -22.31
N HIS A 148 3.51 1.14 -21.75
CA HIS A 148 4.41 0.02 -21.49
C HIS A 148 4.43 -0.42 -20.00
N LEU A 149 3.56 0.13 -19.17
CA LEU A 149 3.48 -0.14 -17.73
C LEU A 149 2.19 -0.87 -17.34
N ASP A 150 2.29 -1.72 -16.32
CA ASP A 150 1.14 -2.31 -15.64
C ASP A 150 0.94 -1.65 -14.27
N ILE A 151 -0.18 -0.95 -14.10
CA ILE A 151 -0.39 -0.13 -12.90
C ILE A 151 -1.42 -0.74 -11.96
N PHE A 152 -1.04 -0.93 -10.70
CA PHE A 152 -1.88 -1.47 -9.63
C PHE A 152 -2.35 -0.33 -8.72
N CYS A 153 -3.36 0.42 -9.18
CA CYS A 153 -3.94 1.52 -8.41
C CYS A 153 -5.46 1.64 -8.52
N SER A 154 -6.16 0.57 -8.87
CA SER A 154 -7.64 0.48 -8.79
C SER A 154 -8.19 1.10 -7.49
N PRO A 155 -9.20 2.00 -7.52
CA PRO A 155 -9.81 2.62 -6.33
C PRO A 155 -10.49 1.58 -5.42
N ASP A 156 -10.89 1.95 -4.18
CA ASP A 156 -11.60 1.00 -3.29
C ASP A 156 -13.07 0.94 -3.67
N LEU A 157 -13.60 2.10 -4.01
CA LEU A 157 -14.99 2.31 -4.33
C LEU A 157 -15.08 3.29 -5.50
N ILE A 158 -15.97 2.98 -6.44
CA ILE A 158 -16.40 3.92 -7.48
C ILE A 158 -17.87 4.24 -7.28
N PHE A 159 -18.27 5.49 -7.55
CA PHE A 159 -19.67 5.88 -7.48
C PHE A 159 -20.02 7.01 -8.45
N GLN A 160 -21.29 7.10 -8.84
CA GLN A 160 -21.75 8.09 -9.80
C GLN A 160 -22.59 9.19 -9.14
N VAL A 161 -22.23 10.46 -9.35
CA VAL A 161 -22.99 11.64 -8.92
C VAL A 161 -22.92 12.68 -10.04
N ASN A 162 -24.06 13.31 -10.38
CA ASN A 162 -24.14 14.39 -11.38
C ASN A 162 -23.43 14.06 -12.71
N ASN A 163 -23.63 12.83 -13.22
CA ASN A 163 -23.02 12.33 -14.45
C ASN A 163 -21.47 12.33 -14.45
N LYS A 164 -20.85 12.33 -13.27
CA LYS A 164 -19.42 12.11 -13.05
C LYS A 164 -19.19 10.85 -12.23
N TRP A 165 -18.07 10.19 -12.50
CA TRP A 165 -17.55 9.06 -11.76
C TRP A 165 -16.58 9.54 -10.69
N HIS A 166 -16.82 9.11 -9.47
CA HIS A 166 -16.04 9.46 -8.31
C HIS A 166 -15.23 8.24 -7.88
N LEU A 167 -13.90 8.38 -7.89
CA LEU A 167 -12.95 7.33 -7.51
C LEU A 167 -12.50 7.57 -6.08
N LEU A 168 -12.82 6.65 -5.17
CA LEU A 168 -12.49 6.79 -3.75
C LEU A 168 -11.37 5.84 -3.35
N ARG A 169 -10.33 6.41 -2.73
CA ARG A 169 -9.28 5.70 -2.00
C ARG A 169 -9.49 5.84 -0.50
N ILE A 170 -9.36 4.74 0.23
CA ILE A 170 -9.43 4.71 1.69
C ILE A 170 -8.10 4.23 2.24
N ASP A 171 -7.44 5.09 2.99
CA ASP A 171 -6.19 4.81 3.71
C ASP A 171 -6.48 4.69 5.20
N PHE A 172 -6.53 3.44 5.67
CA PHE A 172 -6.79 3.11 7.07
C PHE A 172 -5.60 3.39 8.00
N LEU A 173 -4.38 3.59 7.48
CA LEU A 173 -3.24 4.01 8.31
C LEU A 173 -3.10 5.54 8.37
N GLY A 174 -3.66 6.24 7.38
CA GLY A 174 -3.60 7.69 7.27
C GLY A 174 -2.17 8.19 7.15
N GLU A 175 -1.48 7.72 6.12
CA GLU A 175 -0.10 8.09 5.88
C GLU A 175 0.05 9.61 5.67
N LYS A 176 1.23 10.12 6.05
CA LYS A 176 1.58 11.53 5.88
C LYS A 176 1.46 11.91 4.41
N THR A 177 0.93 13.11 4.19
CA THR A 177 0.80 13.70 2.85
C THR A 177 2.19 13.90 2.25
N THR A 178 2.37 13.49 0.99
CA THR A 178 3.60 13.71 0.22
C THR A 178 3.39 14.86 -0.76
N ASN A 179 4.48 15.45 -1.27
CA ASN A 179 4.40 16.56 -2.23
C ASN A 179 3.79 16.16 -3.60
N PHE A 180 3.61 14.86 -3.85
CA PHE A 180 3.10 14.30 -5.12
C PHE A 180 1.84 13.48 -4.92
N GLU A 181 1.16 13.66 -3.78
CA GLU A 181 -0.03 12.91 -3.42
C GLU A 181 -1.15 13.06 -4.46
N ASP A 182 -1.33 14.27 -5.00
CA ASP A 182 -2.28 14.54 -6.06
C ASP A 182 -1.99 13.71 -7.32
N LEU A 183 -0.74 13.67 -7.77
CA LEU A 183 -0.31 12.88 -8.93
C LEU A 183 -0.44 11.37 -8.68
N GLU A 184 -0.12 10.90 -7.48
CA GLU A 184 -0.34 9.50 -7.06
C GLU A 184 -1.84 9.15 -7.05
N ALA A 185 -2.69 10.07 -6.57
CA ALA A 185 -4.15 9.90 -6.55
C ALA A 185 -4.73 9.83 -7.97
N LEU A 186 -4.24 10.69 -8.86
CA LEU A 186 -4.68 10.78 -10.24
C LEU A 186 -4.24 9.58 -11.09
N ALA A 187 -3.29 8.76 -10.61
CA ALA A 187 -3.00 7.47 -11.22
C ALA A 187 -4.26 6.57 -11.30
N MET A 188 -5.20 6.70 -10.33
CA MET A 188 -6.47 5.98 -10.38
C MET A 188 -7.34 6.38 -11.58
N VAL A 189 -7.25 7.62 -12.05
CA VAL A 189 -7.96 8.06 -13.26
C VAL A 189 -7.31 7.45 -14.49
N ASN A 190 -5.98 7.44 -14.55
CA ASN A 190 -5.27 6.75 -15.62
C ASN A 190 -5.59 5.24 -15.64
N TRP A 191 -5.76 4.61 -14.47
CA TRP A 191 -6.26 3.24 -14.36
C TRP A 191 -7.68 3.10 -14.88
N SER A 192 -8.58 4.01 -14.50
CA SER A 192 -9.99 3.97 -14.88
C SER A 192 -10.22 4.17 -16.37
N ILE A 193 -9.50 5.10 -17.02
CA ILE A 193 -9.60 5.34 -18.47
C ILE A 193 -9.18 4.12 -19.28
N ASN A 194 -8.18 3.38 -18.81
CA ASN A 194 -7.71 2.15 -19.47
C ASN A 194 -8.51 0.90 -19.05
N ASN A 195 -9.51 1.06 -18.18
CA ASN A 195 -10.43 0.01 -17.82
C ASN A 195 -11.68 0.08 -18.72
N ARG A 196 -11.86 -0.93 -19.58
CA ARG A 196 -12.90 -0.97 -20.62
C ARG A 196 -14.34 -0.75 -20.13
N ASN A 197 -14.60 -0.90 -18.83
CA ASN A 197 -15.94 -0.76 -18.24
C ASN A 197 -16.25 0.64 -17.71
N LEU A 198 -15.35 1.61 -17.87
CA LEU A 198 -15.52 2.98 -17.40
C LEU A 198 -15.28 3.99 -18.54
N PRO A 199 -15.73 5.26 -18.42
CA PRO A 199 -15.53 6.25 -19.48
C PRO A 199 -14.05 6.51 -19.81
N ASP A 200 -13.75 6.70 -21.08
CA ASP A 200 -12.42 7.07 -21.56
C ASP A 200 -12.05 8.54 -21.29
N LEU A 201 -13.04 9.35 -20.92
CA LEU A 201 -12.91 10.81 -20.85
C LEU A 201 -12.54 11.32 -19.45
N SER A 202 -11.35 11.91 -19.32
CA SER A 202 -10.77 12.43 -18.06
C SER A 202 -11.73 13.36 -17.27
N LYS A 203 -12.41 14.29 -17.95
CA LYS A 203 -13.36 15.25 -17.32
C LYS A 203 -14.58 14.60 -16.64
N LYS A 204 -14.83 13.31 -16.89
CA LYS A 204 -15.87 12.55 -16.21
C LYS A 204 -15.47 12.11 -14.81
N TYR A 205 -14.22 12.25 -14.40
CA TYR A 205 -13.73 11.75 -13.12
C TYR A 205 -13.52 12.82 -12.06
N ILE A 206 -13.69 12.43 -10.80
CA ILE A 206 -13.26 13.15 -9.60
C ILE A 206 -12.61 12.14 -8.67
N VAL A 207 -11.46 12.47 -8.10
CA VAL A 207 -10.77 11.59 -7.15
C VAL A 207 -10.98 12.06 -5.72
N HIS A 208 -11.19 11.10 -4.82
CA HIS A 208 -11.33 11.29 -3.39
C HIS A 208 -10.35 10.41 -2.63
N ILE A 209 -9.75 10.97 -1.59
CA ILE A 209 -8.98 10.19 -0.62
C ILE A 209 -9.56 10.44 0.77
N LEU A 210 -9.82 9.36 1.51
CA LEU A 210 -10.12 9.37 2.93
C LEU A 210 -8.94 8.75 3.69
N LYS A 211 -8.31 9.51 4.57
CA LYS A 211 -7.16 9.08 5.38
C LYS A 211 -7.52 9.07 6.87
N TYR A 212 -7.26 7.97 7.57
CA TYR A 212 -7.51 7.92 9.01
C TYR A 212 -6.28 8.32 9.82
N ARG A 213 -6.28 9.51 10.40
CA ARG A 213 -5.14 10.05 11.17
C ARG A 213 -5.63 10.69 12.46
N ASN A 214 -4.94 10.40 13.57
CA ASN A 214 -5.27 10.94 14.90
C ASN A 214 -6.76 10.76 15.25
N SER A 215 -7.29 9.56 15.00
CA SER A 215 -8.68 9.19 15.24
C SER A 215 -9.74 9.97 14.42
N LYS A 216 -9.33 10.57 13.30
CA LYS A 216 -10.22 11.33 12.41
C LYS A 216 -9.99 10.97 10.94
N TRP A 217 -11.06 11.03 10.15
CA TRP A 217 -10.99 10.90 8.70
C TRP A 217 -10.70 12.26 8.06
N ILE A 218 -9.53 12.39 7.45
CA ILE A 218 -9.13 13.54 6.64
C ILE A 218 -9.58 13.28 5.20
N TYR A 219 -10.30 14.23 4.62
CA TYR A 219 -10.84 14.15 3.27
C TYR A 219 -10.04 15.04 2.32
N GLN A 220 -9.64 14.47 1.19
CA GLN A 220 -9.00 15.19 0.08
C GLN A 220 -9.77 14.92 -1.20
N ARG A 221 -9.76 15.91 -2.10
CA ARG A 221 -10.43 15.86 -3.39
C ARG A 221 -9.51 16.41 -4.47
N PHE A 222 -9.37 15.67 -5.56
CA PHE A 222 -8.59 16.08 -6.72
C PHE A 222 -9.47 16.05 -7.97
N SER A 223 -9.33 17.07 -8.81
CA SER A 223 -10.01 17.13 -10.10
C SER A 223 -8.96 16.93 -11.19
N PRO A 224 -9.15 15.95 -12.10
CA PRO A 224 -8.19 15.70 -13.15
C PRO A 224 -8.17 16.84 -14.18
N SER A 225 -6.98 17.14 -14.67
CA SER A 225 -6.74 17.88 -15.91
C SER A 225 -5.77 17.08 -16.76
N ASP A 226 -5.75 17.29 -18.08
CA ASP A 226 -4.89 16.51 -18.97
C ASP A 226 -3.39 16.69 -18.64
N ILE A 227 -3.00 17.91 -18.21
CA ILE A 227 -1.64 18.21 -17.72
C ILE A 227 -1.31 17.37 -16.48
N LEU A 228 -2.19 17.35 -15.47
CA LEU A 228 -1.95 16.57 -14.25
C LEU A 228 -1.93 15.07 -14.52
N LEU A 229 -2.75 14.58 -15.46
CA LEU A 229 -2.75 13.18 -15.86
C LEU A 229 -1.45 12.80 -16.58
N GLN A 230 -0.91 13.68 -17.43
CA GLN A 230 0.39 13.48 -18.07
C GLN A 230 1.52 13.49 -17.04
N GLN A 231 1.52 14.45 -16.10
CA GLN A 231 2.49 14.49 -14.99
C GLN A 231 2.41 13.25 -14.11
N SER A 232 1.20 12.76 -13.83
CA SER A 232 0.96 11.50 -13.13
C SER A 232 1.62 10.35 -13.88
N LYS A 233 1.40 10.20 -15.19
CA LYS A 233 2.05 9.15 -16.01
C LYS A 233 3.58 9.24 -15.94
N GLN A 234 4.15 10.44 -16.12
CA GLN A 234 5.60 10.66 -16.02
C GLN A 234 6.16 10.28 -14.64
N LEU A 235 5.41 10.54 -13.57
CA LEU A 235 5.77 10.11 -12.22
C LEU A 235 5.84 8.58 -12.12
N LEU A 236 4.86 7.86 -12.67
CA LEU A 236 4.85 6.39 -12.67
C LEU A 236 6.03 5.82 -13.47
N GLU A 237 6.32 6.37 -14.64
CA GLU A 237 7.44 5.98 -15.49
C GLU A 237 8.78 6.21 -14.78
N LYS A 238 8.97 7.38 -14.16
CA LYS A 238 10.18 7.69 -13.39
C LYS A 238 10.34 6.75 -12.20
N ASP A 239 9.27 6.47 -11.48
CA ASP A 239 9.29 5.52 -10.36
C ASP A 239 9.73 4.13 -10.81
N VAL A 240 9.14 3.58 -11.88
CA VAL A 240 9.51 2.27 -12.43
C VAL A 240 10.93 2.27 -12.97
N HIS A 241 11.35 3.34 -13.64
CA HIS A 241 12.71 3.49 -14.11
C HIS A 241 13.72 3.44 -12.95
N GLN A 242 13.49 4.19 -11.88
CA GLN A 242 14.35 4.20 -10.69
C GLN A 242 14.37 2.84 -9.99
N MET A 243 13.22 2.17 -9.89
CA MET A 243 13.12 0.80 -9.40
C MET A 243 13.99 -0.17 -10.19
N ASN A 244 13.91 -0.10 -11.52
CA ASN A 244 14.67 -0.97 -12.41
C ASN A 244 16.17 -0.66 -12.38
N GLN A 245 16.55 0.62 -12.38
CA GLN A 245 17.94 1.04 -12.21
C GLN A 245 18.53 0.47 -10.92
N LEU A 246 17.80 0.55 -9.81
CA LEU A 246 18.27 0.02 -8.53
C LEU A 246 18.50 -1.50 -8.57
N VAL A 247 17.55 -2.26 -9.14
CA VAL A 247 17.69 -3.72 -9.27
C VAL A 247 18.85 -4.07 -10.20
N ASN A 248 18.97 -3.40 -11.34
CA ASN A 248 20.05 -3.62 -12.31
C ASN A 248 21.43 -3.32 -11.72
N LYS A 249 21.56 -2.26 -10.88
CA LYS A 249 22.82 -1.93 -10.20
C LYS A 249 23.39 -3.12 -9.42
N THR A 250 22.55 -3.97 -8.83
CA THR A 250 23.02 -5.11 -8.02
C THR A 250 23.68 -6.25 -8.82
N GLY A 251 23.51 -6.27 -10.14
CA GLY A 251 24.06 -7.31 -10.99
C GLY A 251 23.50 -8.72 -10.69
N PRO A 252 24.00 -9.75 -11.38
CA PRO A 252 23.48 -11.12 -11.25
C PRO A 252 23.70 -11.74 -9.87
N MET A 253 24.72 -11.28 -9.13
CA MET A 253 25.05 -11.77 -7.79
C MET A 253 24.27 -11.07 -6.67
N ILE A 254 23.42 -10.08 -6.99
CA ILE A 254 22.68 -9.26 -6.03
C ILE A 254 23.64 -8.65 -4.99
N ASN A 255 24.60 -7.85 -5.46
CA ASN A 255 25.51 -7.15 -4.56
C ASN A 255 24.74 -6.04 -3.83
N LEU A 256 24.44 -6.26 -2.56
CA LEU A 256 23.71 -5.30 -1.72
C LEU A 256 24.62 -4.24 -1.08
N SER A 257 25.95 -4.35 -1.18
CA SER A 257 26.86 -3.37 -0.58
C SER A 257 26.73 -1.98 -1.22
N ILE A 258 26.41 -1.95 -2.51
CA ILE A 258 26.20 -0.74 -3.32
C ILE A 258 24.77 -0.18 -3.25
N ILE A 259 23.88 -0.83 -2.48
CA ILE A 259 22.50 -0.40 -2.34
C ILE A 259 22.35 0.41 -1.06
N PRO A 260 21.82 1.64 -1.13
CA PRO A 260 21.69 2.49 0.04
C PRO A 260 20.81 1.85 1.12
N LEU A 261 21.25 2.02 2.37
CA LEU A 261 20.45 1.69 3.54
C LEU A 261 19.28 2.69 3.72
N SER A 262 18.32 2.32 4.56
CA SER A 262 17.17 3.18 4.87
C SER A 262 17.61 4.55 5.40
N ASN A 263 16.80 5.59 5.15
CA ASN A 263 17.00 6.91 5.72
C ASN A 263 16.35 7.09 7.10
N ASN A 264 15.52 6.15 7.54
CA ASN A 264 14.81 6.25 8.81
C ASN A 264 14.96 4.95 9.63
N PRO A 265 15.52 5.02 10.85
CA PRO A 265 15.73 3.84 11.70
C PRO A 265 14.43 3.13 12.10
N GLU A 266 13.29 3.82 12.09
CA GLU A 266 11.99 3.20 12.41
C GLU A 266 11.62 2.09 11.40
N TYR A 267 11.94 2.29 10.12
CA TYR A 267 11.72 1.25 9.11
C TYR A 267 12.60 0.01 9.35
N CYS A 268 13.81 0.20 9.89
CA CYS A 268 14.70 -0.91 10.26
C CYS A 268 14.15 -1.76 11.41
N LYS A 269 13.35 -1.19 12.33
CA LYS A 269 12.76 -1.95 13.46
C LYS A 269 11.75 -2.99 13.00
N LYS A 270 10.98 -2.66 11.96
CA LYS A 270 9.90 -3.51 11.40
C LYS A 270 10.35 -4.33 10.17
N CYS A 271 11.61 -4.20 9.76
CA CYS A 271 12.11 -4.84 8.55
C CYS A 271 12.27 -6.36 8.74
N ASN A 272 11.66 -7.15 7.85
CA ASN A 272 11.75 -8.61 7.86
C ASN A 272 13.17 -9.14 7.60
N PHE A 273 14.03 -8.32 7.02
CA PHE A 273 15.41 -8.69 6.65
C PHE A 273 16.44 -8.20 7.68
N LYS A 274 16.00 -7.68 8.84
CA LYS A 274 16.88 -7.08 9.87
C LYS A 274 18.02 -8.00 10.30
N ASN A 275 17.75 -9.32 10.44
CA ASN A 275 18.73 -10.27 10.94
C ASN A 275 19.96 -10.45 10.02
N SER A 276 19.78 -10.24 8.71
CA SER A 276 20.84 -10.32 7.69
C SER A 276 21.26 -8.94 7.18
N CYS A 277 20.80 -7.86 7.80
CA CYS A 277 21.08 -6.48 7.38
C CYS A 277 22.28 -5.92 8.15
N PRO A 278 23.22 -5.20 7.50
CA PRO A 278 24.32 -4.52 8.19
C PRO A 278 23.83 -3.56 9.29
N ALA A 279 22.67 -2.93 9.08
CA ALA A 279 22.04 -2.04 10.05
C ALA A 279 21.48 -2.74 11.31
N LYS A 280 21.64 -4.07 11.48
CA LYS A 280 21.15 -4.83 12.65
C LYS A 280 21.59 -4.23 13.97
N LYS A 281 22.85 -3.76 14.04
CA LYS A 281 23.47 -3.17 15.24
C LYS A 281 23.36 -1.64 15.29
N GLY A 282 22.68 -1.03 14.33
CA GLY A 282 22.49 0.43 14.27
C GLY A 282 22.64 0.96 12.84
N LEU A 283 21.67 1.76 12.40
CA LEU A 283 21.64 2.33 11.05
C LEU A 283 22.77 3.34 10.81
N ALA A 284 23.06 4.20 11.79
CA ALA A 284 24.09 5.23 11.66
C ALA A 284 25.49 4.63 11.43
N LYS A 285 25.87 3.64 12.26
CA LYS A 285 27.14 2.92 12.11
C LYS A 285 27.25 2.22 10.76
N ALA A 286 26.20 1.52 10.34
CA ALA A 286 26.18 0.81 9.06
C ALA A 286 26.29 1.75 7.85
N LYS A 287 25.75 2.98 7.94
CA LYS A 287 25.93 4.00 6.90
C LYS A 287 27.38 4.46 6.79
N ILE A 288 28.07 4.66 7.92
CA ILE A 288 29.51 5.03 7.92
C ILE A 288 30.33 3.91 7.29
N GLU A 289 30.09 2.66 7.70
CA GLU A 289 30.78 1.48 7.14
C GLU A 289 30.54 1.35 5.62
N GLN A 290 29.32 1.62 5.16
CA GLN A 290 29.00 1.60 3.73
C GLN A 290 29.76 2.69 2.96
N VAL A 291 29.79 3.93 3.46
CA VAL A 291 30.52 5.03 2.81
C VAL A 291 32.02 4.72 2.72
N LEU A 292 32.60 4.18 3.78
CA LEU A 292 34.01 3.76 3.78
C LEU A 292 34.27 2.64 2.75
N SER A 293 33.37 1.66 2.66
CA SER A 293 33.47 0.59 1.66
C SER A 293 33.35 1.11 0.23
N GLU A 294 32.44 2.06 -0.01
CA GLU A 294 32.25 2.69 -1.33
C GLU A 294 33.46 3.55 -1.73
N TYR A 295 34.03 4.30 -0.78
CA TYR A 295 35.25 5.08 -0.98
C TYR A 295 36.44 4.18 -1.32
N ASN A 296 36.67 3.11 -0.55
CA ASN A 296 37.77 2.19 -0.80
C ASN A 296 37.63 1.51 -2.16
N PHE A 297 36.41 1.09 -2.53
CA PHE A 297 36.14 0.50 -3.84
C PHE A 297 36.40 1.49 -4.99
N ALA A 298 36.01 2.76 -4.82
CA ALA A 298 36.28 3.80 -5.82
C ALA A 298 37.79 4.09 -5.95
N LYS A 299 38.51 4.12 -4.82
CA LYS A 299 39.96 4.31 -4.78
C LYS A 299 40.69 3.17 -5.47
N GLU A 300 40.40 1.91 -5.13
CA GLU A 300 41.00 0.74 -5.77
C GLU A 300 40.78 0.75 -7.29
N LYS A 301 39.61 1.18 -7.75
CA LYS A 301 39.31 1.30 -9.18
C LYS A 301 40.08 2.44 -9.85
N PHE A 302 40.32 3.55 -9.15
CA PHE A 302 41.15 4.64 -9.66
C PHE A 302 42.62 4.22 -9.77
N ASP A 303 43.13 3.53 -8.74
CA ASP A 303 44.53 3.09 -8.67
C ASP A 303 44.86 1.91 -9.62
N SER A 304 43.84 1.26 -10.18
CA SER A 304 43.97 0.11 -11.12
C SER A 304 43.72 0.46 -12.60
N ASN A 305 43.41 1.73 -12.91
CA ASN A 305 43.34 2.27 -14.27
C ASN A 305 44.49 3.24 -14.53
#